data_AF-A0A087XPN1-F1
#
_entry.id   AF-A0A087XPN1-F1
#
_cell.length_a   1.000
_cell.length_b   1.000
_cell.length_c   1.000
_cell.angle_alpha   90.00
_cell.angle_beta   90.00
_cell.angle_gamma   90.00
#
_symmetry.space_group_name_H-M   'P 1'
#
loop_
_entity.id
_entity.type
_entity.pdbx_description
1 polymer ?
#
loop_
_entity_poly.entity_id
_entity_poly.type
_entity_poly.pdbx_seq_one_letter_code
_entity_poly.pdbx_strand_id
1 'polypeptide(L)'
;MSRFVHKPAFPLVIFLLAAVGVCAGGSDAPRGVAVGFVFDLQAKCDPPCKHGGVCIRNNTCHCSKGYEGETCQYANCFPKCKNGGACLRPGKCRCQPGYGGRYCHTVSCAGGCWNGGECNAVNGEAKCICPSSWSGSKCQDAICPQGCRNGGICVAPGICSCPEGWLGGACHNAVCDQPCLNGGKCISPNKCRCRPPFSGPRCEERKKTH
;
A
#
# COMPACT_ATOMS: atom_id res chain seq x y z
N MET A 1 -33.37 -33.57 -68.56
CA MET A 1 -34.43 -33.31 -69.57
C MET A 1 -34.55 -31.80 -69.71
N SER A 2 -33.65 -31.12 -70.43
CA SER A 2 -33.55 -30.99 -71.89
C SER A 2 -34.66 -30.12 -72.50
N ARG A 3 -34.19 -29.09 -73.25
CA ARG A 3 -34.83 -28.21 -74.28
C ARG A 3 -34.69 -26.71 -73.87
N PHE A 4 -33.92 -25.80 -74.49
CA PHE A 4 -33.49 -25.57 -75.90
C PHE A 4 -34.67 -25.71 -76.87
N VAL A 5 -35.11 -24.74 -77.71
CA VAL A 5 -34.50 -23.62 -78.45
C VAL A 5 -35.68 -22.76 -78.99
N HIS A 6 -35.54 -21.43 -79.11
CA HIS A 6 -35.76 -20.71 -80.39
C HIS A 6 -35.45 -19.20 -80.27
N LYS A 7 -34.38 -18.80 -80.96
CA LYS A 7 -34.18 -17.44 -81.47
C LYS A 7 -35.11 -17.21 -82.67
N PRO A 8 -35.33 -15.94 -83.04
CA PRO A 8 -34.99 -15.55 -84.41
C PRO A 8 -34.01 -14.37 -84.45
N ALA A 9 -33.33 -14.27 -85.58
CA ALA A 9 -32.15 -13.46 -85.84
C ALA A 9 -32.47 -12.10 -86.50
N PHE A 10 -31.64 -11.09 -86.16
CA PHE A 10 -31.07 -9.97 -86.94
C PHE A 10 -31.97 -9.12 -87.88
N PRO A 11 -31.78 -7.78 -87.94
CA PRO A 11 -30.51 -7.21 -88.39
C PRO A 11 -29.97 -5.95 -87.66
N LEU A 12 -28.66 -5.96 -87.40
CA LEU A 12 -27.66 -4.99 -87.87
C LEU A 12 -28.13 -3.53 -88.08
N VAL A 13 -27.93 -2.67 -87.06
CA VAL A 13 -27.61 -1.25 -87.29
C VAL A 13 -26.54 -0.82 -86.29
N ILE A 14 -25.38 -0.50 -86.84
CA ILE A 14 -24.21 0.06 -86.16
C ILE A 14 -24.49 1.53 -85.89
N PHE A 15 -24.46 1.96 -84.62
CA PHE A 15 -24.29 3.37 -84.26
C PHE A 15 -23.21 3.48 -83.18
N LEU A 16 -22.03 3.89 -83.61
CA LEU A 16 -20.93 4.35 -82.78
C LEU A 16 -21.36 5.67 -82.10
N LEU A 17 -21.59 5.62 -80.79
CA LEU A 17 -21.58 6.82 -79.95
C LEU A 17 -20.73 6.52 -78.71
N ALA A 18 -19.54 7.13 -78.69
CA ALA A 18 -18.68 7.17 -77.52
C ALA A 18 -19.36 7.99 -76.43
N ALA A 19 -19.92 7.30 -75.43
CA ALA A 19 -20.34 7.94 -74.18
C ALA A 19 -19.20 7.75 -73.16
N VAL A 20 -18.44 8.83 -72.95
CA VAL A 20 -17.51 8.95 -71.83
C VAL A 20 -18.38 8.99 -70.57
N GLY A 21 -18.52 7.85 -69.89
CA GLY A 21 -19.19 7.75 -68.61
C GLY A 21 -18.34 8.41 -67.54
N VAL A 22 -18.65 9.65 -67.19
CA VAL A 22 -18.17 10.28 -65.96
C VAL A 22 -18.89 9.59 -64.80
N CYS A 23 -18.17 8.78 -64.02
CA CYS A 23 -18.66 8.29 -62.74
C CYS A 23 -18.77 9.47 -61.77
N ALA A 24 -19.93 10.11 -61.70
CA ALA A 24 -20.28 11.00 -60.60
C ALA A 24 -20.60 10.13 -59.37
N GLY A 25 -19.55 9.62 -58.71
CA GLY A 25 -19.67 9.02 -57.39
C GLY A 25 -20.01 10.13 -56.39
N GLY A 26 -21.30 10.31 -56.12
CA GLY A 26 -21.77 11.08 -54.97
C GLY A 26 -21.28 10.37 -53.71
N SER A 27 -20.34 10.98 -52.99
CA SER A 27 -19.94 10.50 -51.67
C SER A 27 -21.06 10.80 -50.69
N ASP A 28 -21.74 9.77 -50.19
CA ASP A 28 -22.64 9.84 -49.03
C ASP A 28 -21.82 10.10 -47.76
N ALA A 29 -21.29 11.31 -47.62
CA ALA A 29 -20.81 11.80 -46.34
C ALA A 29 -22.02 12.37 -45.57
N PRO A 30 -22.31 11.91 -44.33
CA PRO A 30 -23.42 12.46 -43.57
C PRO A 30 -23.18 13.95 -43.34
N ARG A 31 -24.21 14.75 -43.62
CA ARG A 31 -24.25 16.19 -43.34
C ARG A 31 -23.97 16.39 -41.85
N GLY A 32 -22.73 16.76 -41.53
CA GLY A 32 -22.32 17.10 -40.18
C GLY A 32 -23.15 18.27 -39.67
N VAL A 33 -23.77 18.11 -38.50
CA VAL A 33 -24.31 19.23 -37.73
C VAL A 33 -23.13 20.15 -37.41
N ALA A 34 -23.20 21.41 -37.85
CA ALA A 34 -22.28 22.44 -37.41
C ALA A 34 -22.54 22.71 -35.92
N VAL A 35 -21.94 21.89 -35.06
CA VAL A 35 -21.80 22.22 -33.65
C VAL A 35 -20.95 23.49 -33.59
N GLY A 36 -21.42 24.52 -32.88
CA GLY A 36 -20.76 25.83 -32.74
C GLY A 36 -19.41 25.81 -31.99
N PHE A 37 -18.71 24.68 -32.01
CA PHE A 37 -17.32 24.56 -31.63
C PHE A 37 -16.50 24.66 -32.91
N VAL A 38 -15.73 25.75 -33.04
CA VAL A 38 -14.77 25.93 -34.13
C VAL A 38 -13.66 24.89 -33.98
N PHE A 39 -13.88 23.71 -34.55
CA PHE A 39 -12.87 22.67 -34.74
C PHE A 39 -12.22 22.91 -36.11
N ASP A 40 -10.97 23.36 -36.09
CA ASP A 40 -10.17 23.52 -37.29
C ASP A 40 -9.50 22.17 -37.65
N LEU A 41 -9.91 21.57 -38.76
CA LEU A 41 -9.38 20.29 -39.26
C LEU A 41 -7.89 20.35 -39.65
N GLN A 42 -7.34 21.56 -39.84
CA GLN A 42 -5.93 21.79 -40.17
C GLN A 42 -5.11 22.23 -38.95
N ALA A 43 -5.72 22.32 -37.77
CA ALA A 43 -5.04 22.73 -36.56
C ALA A 43 -3.86 21.81 -36.23
N LYS A 44 -2.69 22.40 -36.01
CA LYS A 44 -1.49 21.71 -35.56
C LYS A 44 -1.13 22.16 -34.15
N CYS A 45 -0.93 21.19 -33.27
CA CYS A 45 -0.44 21.42 -31.91
C CYS A 45 0.97 20.83 -31.81
N ASP A 46 1.94 21.67 -31.46
CA ASP A 46 3.30 21.25 -31.15
C ASP A 46 3.77 21.96 -29.87
N PRO A 47 3.88 21.26 -28.74
CA PRO A 47 3.76 19.81 -28.56
C PRO A 47 2.31 19.27 -28.71
N PRO A 48 2.12 17.96 -28.98
CA PRO A 48 0.81 17.37 -29.17
C PRO A 48 0.01 17.32 -27.86
N CYS A 49 -1.32 17.39 -27.99
CA CYS A 49 -2.25 17.23 -26.88
C CYS A 49 -2.13 15.81 -26.27
N LYS A 50 -2.05 15.73 -24.94
CA LYS A 50 -1.92 14.48 -24.18
C LYS A 50 -3.27 13.93 -23.73
N HIS A 51 -3.27 12.70 -23.23
CA HIS A 51 -4.42 12.04 -22.58
C HIS A 51 -5.74 12.06 -23.38
N GLY A 52 -5.65 11.95 -24.70
CA GLY A 52 -6.82 11.97 -25.59
C GLY A 52 -7.45 13.36 -25.75
N GLY A 53 -6.69 14.44 -25.53
CA GLY A 53 -7.09 15.78 -25.93
C GLY A 53 -7.09 15.96 -27.46
N VAL A 54 -7.97 16.80 -27.98
CA VAL A 54 -8.11 17.08 -29.41
C VAL A 54 -7.60 18.50 -29.70
N CYS A 55 -6.78 18.67 -30.74
CA CYS A 55 -6.31 19.99 -31.17
C CYS A 55 -7.46 20.70 -31.90
N ILE A 56 -7.95 21.82 -31.38
CA ILE A 56 -9.11 22.54 -31.93
C ILE A 56 -8.71 23.78 -32.72
N ARG A 57 -7.55 24.36 -32.39
CA ARG A 57 -6.88 25.47 -33.09
C ARG A 57 -5.38 25.30 -32.89
N ASN A 58 -4.57 26.02 -33.68
CA ASN A 58 -3.11 25.99 -33.51
C ASN A 58 -2.72 26.21 -32.04
N ASN A 59 -1.99 25.24 -31.49
CA ASN A 59 -1.55 25.19 -30.08
C ASN A 59 -2.67 25.32 -29.03
N THR A 60 -3.92 25.00 -29.38
CA THR A 60 -5.06 25.00 -28.44
C THR A 60 -5.66 23.60 -28.36
N CYS A 61 -5.52 22.96 -27.20
CA CYS A 61 -6.07 21.63 -26.93
C CYS A 61 -7.42 21.71 -26.21
N HIS A 62 -8.39 20.92 -26.66
CA HIS A 62 -9.59 20.59 -25.91
C HIS A 62 -9.36 19.29 -25.12
N CYS A 63 -9.39 19.39 -23.79
CA CYS A 63 -9.05 18.27 -22.93
C CYS A 63 -10.22 17.33 -22.67
N SER A 64 -9.92 16.04 -22.66
CA SER A 64 -10.84 15.00 -22.20
C SER A 64 -11.20 15.21 -20.72
N LYS A 65 -12.36 14.69 -20.29
CA LYS A 65 -12.88 14.86 -18.93
C LYS A 65 -11.84 14.45 -17.87
N GLY A 66 -11.56 15.37 -16.94
CA GLY A 66 -10.61 15.14 -15.84
C GLY A 66 -9.16 15.42 -16.20
N TYR A 67 -8.87 16.07 -17.32
CA TYR A 67 -7.54 16.56 -17.67
C TYR A 67 -7.57 18.07 -17.94
N GLU A 68 -6.46 18.75 -17.67
CA GLU A 68 -6.31 20.19 -17.80
C GLU A 68 -4.87 20.59 -18.16
N GLY A 69 -4.68 21.90 -18.40
CA GLY A 69 -3.43 22.47 -18.90
C GLY A 69 -3.44 22.67 -20.43
N GLU A 70 -2.48 23.44 -20.92
CA GLU A 70 -2.38 23.86 -22.33
C GLU A 70 -2.31 22.69 -23.32
N THR A 71 -1.71 21.58 -22.87
CA THR A 71 -1.55 20.35 -23.67
C THR A 71 -2.30 19.17 -23.04
N CYS A 72 -3.23 19.43 -22.11
CA CYS A 72 -3.93 18.40 -21.33
C CYS A 72 -2.97 17.49 -20.54
N GLN A 73 -1.84 18.06 -20.11
CA GLN A 73 -0.78 17.33 -19.44
C GLN A 73 -1.09 16.99 -17.98
N TYR A 74 -1.98 17.75 -17.32
CA TYR A 74 -2.29 17.58 -15.92
C TYR A 74 -3.59 16.79 -15.74
N ALA A 75 -3.56 15.77 -14.88
CA ALA A 75 -4.77 15.09 -14.45
C ALA A 75 -5.43 15.88 -13.32
N ASN A 76 -6.72 16.13 -13.45
CA ASN A 76 -7.56 16.73 -12.41
C ASN A 76 -8.31 15.63 -11.65
N CYS A 77 -8.05 15.54 -10.35
CA CYS A 77 -8.71 14.61 -9.44
C CYS A 77 -9.83 15.33 -8.69
N PHE A 78 -11.05 14.83 -8.83
CA PHE A 78 -12.18 15.23 -7.99
C PHE A 78 -12.80 14.00 -7.31
N PRO A 79 -12.89 13.96 -5.97
CA PRO A 79 -12.30 14.90 -5.00
C PRO A 79 -10.77 15.05 -5.09
N LYS A 80 -10.25 16.21 -4.65
CA LYS A 80 -8.80 16.48 -4.64
C LYS A 80 -8.09 15.52 -3.69
N CYS A 81 -6.91 15.04 -4.10
CA CYS A 81 -6.03 14.25 -3.25
C CYS A 81 -5.64 15.04 -1.99
N LYS A 82 -5.76 14.42 -0.82
CA LYS A 82 -5.42 15.02 0.48
C LYS A 82 -3.97 14.71 0.86
N ASN A 83 -3.47 15.35 1.92
CA ASN A 83 -2.19 15.05 2.57
C ASN A 83 -0.99 14.99 1.60
N GLY A 84 -0.92 15.96 0.68
CA GLY A 84 0.18 16.05 -0.29
C GLY A 84 0.19 14.96 -1.37
N GLY A 85 -0.91 14.21 -1.54
CA GLY A 85 -1.05 13.21 -2.60
C GLY A 85 -1.07 13.83 -4.00
N ALA A 86 -0.44 13.17 -4.97
CA ALA A 86 -0.38 13.60 -6.36
C ALA A 86 -1.48 12.93 -7.20
N CYS A 87 -2.15 13.67 -8.07
CA CYS A 87 -3.13 13.08 -9.00
C CYS A 87 -2.39 12.38 -10.15
N LEU A 88 -2.63 11.07 -10.33
CA LEU A 88 -2.01 10.30 -11.42
C LEU A 88 -2.89 10.25 -12.67
N ARG A 89 -4.21 10.16 -12.46
CA ARG A 89 -5.25 10.13 -13.48
C ARG A 89 -6.58 10.49 -12.81
N PRO A 90 -7.64 10.84 -13.54
CA PRO A 90 -8.93 11.19 -12.97
C PRO A 90 -9.39 10.19 -11.91
N GLY A 91 -9.59 10.66 -10.68
CA GLY A 91 -10.07 9.86 -9.55
C GLY A 91 -9.07 8.85 -8.95
N LYS A 92 -7.78 8.92 -9.32
CA LYS A 92 -6.72 8.08 -8.72
C LYS A 92 -5.54 8.93 -8.24
N CYS A 93 -5.33 8.88 -6.92
CA CYS A 93 -4.23 9.56 -6.25
C CYS A 93 -3.06 8.62 -5.97
N ARG A 94 -1.84 9.17 -6.02
CA ARG A 94 -0.64 8.59 -5.41
C ARG A 94 -0.44 9.25 -4.05
N CYS A 95 -0.53 8.47 -2.99
CA CYS A 95 -0.38 8.99 -1.64
C CYS A 95 1.08 9.10 -1.23
N GLN A 96 1.36 10.07 -0.37
CA GLN A 96 2.64 10.17 0.32
C GLN A 96 2.81 8.98 1.29
N PRO A 97 4.05 8.63 1.66
CA PRO A 97 4.29 7.66 2.71
C PRO A 97 3.51 8.03 3.97
N GLY A 98 2.87 7.04 4.61
CA GLY A 98 2.04 7.30 5.78
C GLY A 98 0.56 7.59 5.51
N TYR A 99 0.14 7.71 4.24
CA TYR A 99 -1.26 7.99 3.89
C TYR A 99 -1.82 6.94 2.93
N GLY A 100 -3.14 6.78 2.96
CA GLY A 100 -3.87 5.77 2.21
C GLY A 100 -5.30 6.18 1.87
N GLY A 101 -6.04 5.21 1.32
CA GLY A 101 -7.38 5.42 0.79
C GLY A 101 -7.36 6.07 -0.60
N ARG A 102 -8.53 6.05 -1.27
CA ARG A 102 -8.68 6.48 -2.66
C ARG A 102 -8.22 7.93 -2.92
N TYR A 103 -8.34 8.78 -1.90
CA TYR A 103 -8.02 10.21 -1.95
C TYR A 103 -6.92 10.61 -0.96
N CYS A 104 -6.14 9.66 -0.45
CA CYS A 104 -5.08 9.91 0.54
C CYS A 104 -5.57 10.56 1.83
N HIS A 105 -6.83 10.30 2.20
CA HIS A 105 -7.48 10.89 3.37
C HIS A 105 -7.30 10.05 4.64
N THR A 106 -6.94 8.76 4.50
CA THR A 106 -6.66 7.91 5.66
C THR A 106 -5.16 7.96 5.95
N VAL A 107 -4.82 7.79 7.22
CA VAL A 107 -3.43 7.50 7.61
C VAL A 107 -3.19 6.01 7.40
N SER A 108 -1.98 5.64 6.99
CA SER A 108 -1.60 4.26 6.72
C SER A 108 -0.21 3.99 7.26
N CYS A 109 -0.10 3.10 8.24
CA CYS A 109 1.16 2.73 8.85
C CYS A 109 1.74 1.54 8.09
N ALA A 110 3.01 1.62 7.68
CA ALA A 110 3.65 0.58 6.88
C ALA A 110 3.71 -0.76 7.63
N GLY A 111 2.99 -1.76 7.13
CA GLY A 111 2.89 -3.08 7.75
C GLY A 111 1.97 -3.16 8.98
N GLY A 112 1.14 -2.12 9.21
CA GLY A 112 0.14 -2.08 10.28
C GLY A 112 0.71 -1.89 11.68
N CYS A 113 -0.19 -1.65 12.63
CA CYS A 113 0.09 -1.57 14.06
C CYS A 113 -0.38 -2.87 14.73
N TRP A 114 0.43 -3.40 15.65
CA TRP A 114 0.20 -4.69 16.29
C TRP A 114 -0.48 -4.51 17.64
N ASN A 115 -0.98 -5.61 18.21
CA ASN A 115 -1.47 -5.66 19.60
C ASN A 115 -2.53 -4.59 19.95
N GLY A 116 -3.39 -4.24 18.99
CA GLY A 116 -4.43 -3.22 19.16
C GLY A 116 -3.94 -1.78 19.06
N GLY A 117 -2.73 -1.54 18.53
CA GLY A 117 -2.24 -0.21 18.23
C GLY A 117 -3.05 0.48 17.13
N GLU A 118 -3.23 1.79 17.27
CA GLU A 118 -3.95 2.62 16.31
C GLU A 118 -2.99 3.40 15.42
N CYS A 119 -3.25 3.44 14.12
CA CYS A 119 -2.43 4.23 13.20
C CYS A 119 -2.96 5.66 13.08
N ASN A 120 -2.19 6.63 13.57
CA ASN A 120 -2.55 8.04 13.55
C ASN A 120 -1.42 8.91 12.99
N ALA A 121 -1.79 10.08 12.45
CA ALA A 121 -0.82 11.07 12.01
C ALA A 121 -0.40 11.92 13.20
N VAL A 122 0.86 11.80 13.62
CA VAL A 122 1.45 12.60 14.70
C VAL A 122 2.51 13.50 14.09
N ASN A 123 2.32 14.82 14.18
CA ASN A 123 3.21 15.82 13.57
C ASN A 123 3.43 15.62 12.06
N GLY A 124 2.40 15.17 11.34
CA GLY A 124 2.44 14.94 9.89
C GLY A 124 2.99 13.58 9.45
N GLU A 125 3.47 12.75 10.39
CA GLU A 125 3.99 11.41 10.13
C GLU A 125 3.02 10.33 10.65
N ALA A 126 2.87 9.24 9.90
CA ALA A 126 2.09 8.09 10.35
C ALA A 126 2.84 7.30 11.43
N LYS A 127 2.26 7.23 12.63
CA LYS A 127 2.82 6.50 13.77
C LYS A 127 1.76 5.61 14.41
N CYS A 128 2.21 4.48 14.94
CA CYS A 128 1.36 3.62 15.76
C CYS A 128 1.29 4.19 17.19
N ILE A 129 0.07 4.44 17.65
CA ILE A 129 -0.24 4.77 19.04
C ILE A 129 -0.52 3.47 19.76
N CYS A 130 0.36 3.11 20.69
CA CYS A 130 0.31 1.84 21.37
C CYS A 130 -0.56 1.90 22.63
N PRO A 131 -1.27 0.81 22.97
CA PRO A 131 -1.86 0.65 24.28
C PRO A 131 -0.79 0.74 25.38
N SER A 132 -1.18 1.09 26.60
CA SER A 132 -0.25 1.32 27.74
C SER A 132 0.66 0.14 28.09
N SER A 133 0.34 -1.07 27.61
CA SER A 133 1.09 -2.29 27.88
C SER A 133 2.03 -2.71 26.73
N TRP A 134 2.11 -1.92 25.66
CA TRP A 134 2.93 -2.19 24.48
C TRP A 134 3.75 -0.96 24.07
N SER A 135 4.85 -1.19 23.37
CA SER A 135 5.81 -0.18 22.93
C SER A 135 6.42 -0.56 21.57
N GLY A 136 7.28 0.31 21.06
CA GLY A 136 7.95 0.17 19.77
C GLY A 136 7.17 0.83 18.63
N SER A 137 7.83 0.97 17.49
CA SER A 137 7.28 1.69 16.33
C SER A 137 5.99 1.09 15.75
N LYS A 138 5.74 -0.20 16.00
CA LYS A 138 4.53 -0.93 15.58
C LYS A 138 3.79 -1.55 16.74
N CYS A 139 4.08 -1.15 17.99
CA CYS A 139 3.50 -1.74 19.19
C CYS A 139 3.82 -3.24 19.36
N GLN A 140 4.99 -3.66 18.89
CA GLN A 140 5.42 -5.06 18.92
C GLN A 140 6.05 -5.48 20.25
N ASP A 141 6.54 -4.52 21.05
CA ASP A 141 7.31 -4.81 22.26
C ASP A 141 6.39 -4.78 23.48
N ALA A 142 6.33 -5.87 24.23
CA ALA A 142 5.54 -5.92 25.46
C ALA A 142 6.22 -5.12 26.59
N ILE A 143 5.42 -4.40 27.38
CA ILE A 143 5.92 -3.65 28.54
C ILE A 143 5.79 -4.51 29.80
N CYS A 144 6.95 -4.74 30.41
CA CYS A 144 7.23 -5.26 31.76
C CYS A 144 7.20 -4.20 32.89
N PRO A 145 6.09 -3.78 33.57
CA PRO A 145 6.16 -2.64 34.50
C PRO A 145 7.15 -2.84 35.66
N GLN A 146 7.26 -4.08 36.16
CA GLN A 146 8.22 -4.45 37.22
C GLN A 146 9.61 -4.82 36.68
N GLY A 147 9.76 -4.87 35.35
CA GLY A 147 10.91 -5.39 34.63
C GLY A 147 11.11 -6.90 34.79
N CYS A 148 11.79 -7.51 33.83
CA CYS A 148 12.26 -8.89 33.94
C CYS A 148 13.72 -8.89 34.41
N ARG A 149 13.99 -9.46 35.60
CA ARG A 149 15.33 -9.47 36.19
C ARG A 149 16.16 -10.65 35.70
N ASN A 150 17.46 -10.63 36.01
CA ASN A 150 18.37 -11.75 35.81
C ASN A 150 18.40 -12.30 34.37
N GLY A 151 18.22 -11.43 33.36
CA GLY A 151 18.21 -11.82 31.94
C GLY A 151 16.86 -12.32 31.43
N GLY A 152 15.78 -12.18 32.20
CA GLY A 152 14.43 -12.47 31.70
C GLY A 152 13.98 -11.54 30.57
N ILE A 153 13.12 -12.04 29.70
CA ILE A 153 12.59 -11.31 28.54
C ILE A 153 11.08 -11.08 28.73
N CYS A 154 10.61 -9.86 28.48
CA CYS A 154 9.17 -9.57 28.49
C CYS A 154 8.54 -10.15 27.22
N VAL A 155 7.75 -11.20 27.35
CA VAL A 155 7.13 -11.90 26.20
C VAL A 155 5.67 -11.49 26.00
N ALA A 156 5.03 -10.99 27.05
CA ALA A 156 3.69 -10.42 27.01
C ALA A 156 3.54 -9.39 28.14
N PRO A 157 2.53 -8.51 28.10
CA PRO A 157 2.26 -7.53 29.14
C PRO A 157 2.31 -8.12 30.56
N GLY A 158 3.30 -7.69 31.35
CA GLY A 158 3.50 -8.19 32.72
C GLY A 158 4.02 -9.62 32.85
N ILE A 159 4.32 -10.33 31.75
CA ILE A 159 4.76 -11.72 31.74
C ILE A 159 6.21 -11.81 31.27
N CYS A 160 7.08 -12.26 32.17
CA CYS A 160 8.48 -12.53 31.90
C CYS A 160 8.72 -14.00 31.57
N SER A 161 9.45 -14.26 30.49
CA SER A 161 10.12 -15.54 30.26
C SER A 161 11.44 -15.54 31.00
N CYS A 162 11.60 -16.46 31.94
CA CYS A 162 12.78 -16.54 32.79
C CYS A 162 13.82 -17.51 32.22
N PRO A 163 15.12 -17.20 32.34
CA PRO A 163 16.17 -18.15 32.03
C PRO A 163 16.18 -19.31 33.05
N GLU A 164 16.86 -20.39 32.69
CA GLU A 164 16.98 -21.59 33.52
C GLU A 164 17.51 -21.24 34.93
N GLY A 165 16.91 -21.86 35.94
CA GLY A 165 17.24 -21.61 37.35
C GLY A 165 16.64 -20.33 37.94
N TRP A 166 15.76 -19.62 37.22
CA TRP A 166 15.02 -18.46 37.74
C TRP A 166 13.51 -18.62 37.59
N LEU A 167 12.76 -18.15 38.60
CA LEU A 167 11.30 -18.23 38.67
C LEU A 167 10.67 -16.94 39.23
N GLY A 168 9.33 -16.91 39.21
CA GLY A 168 8.50 -15.79 39.64
C GLY A 168 8.20 -14.81 38.50
N GLY A 169 7.16 -13.99 38.67
CA GLY A 169 6.65 -13.10 37.60
C GLY A 169 7.67 -12.08 37.05
N ALA A 170 8.74 -11.79 37.80
CA ALA A 170 9.83 -10.90 37.38
C ALA A 170 11.20 -11.61 37.35
N CYS A 171 11.23 -12.95 37.34
CA CYS A 171 12.46 -13.75 37.33
C CYS A 171 13.42 -13.45 38.49
N HIS A 172 12.88 -13.14 39.67
CA HIS A 172 13.66 -12.71 40.84
C HIS A 172 13.97 -13.84 41.83
N ASN A 173 13.31 -14.99 41.71
CA ASN A 173 13.54 -16.13 42.60
C ASN A 173 14.53 -17.09 41.95
N ALA A 174 15.69 -17.29 42.58
CA ALA A 174 16.64 -18.31 42.17
C ALA A 174 16.15 -19.70 42.57
N VAL A 175 16.41 -20.68 41.72
CA VAL A 175 16.12 -22.10 41.94
C VAL A 175 17.44 -22.83 42.18
N CYS A 176 17.45 -23.65 43.22
CA CYS A 176 18.53 -24.58 43.49
C CYS A 176 17.92 -25.98 43.39
N ASP A 177 18.38 -26.78 42.42
CA ASP A 177 17.87 -28.14 42.15
C ASP A 177 17.96 -29.00 43.41
N GLN A 178 19.07 -28.80 44.14
CA GLN A 178 19.22 -29.31 45.49
C GLN A 178 19.00 -28.19 46.52
N PRO A 179 18.13 -28.39 47.52
CA PRO A 179 17.83 -27.34 48.48
C PRO A 179 19.04 -26.99 49.34
N CYS A 180 19.17 -25.70 49.66
CA CYS A 180 20.10 -25.19 50.65
C CYS A 180 19.67 -25.66 52.05
N LEU A 181 20.60 -26.28 52.78
CA LEU A 181 20.37 -26.83 54.11
C LEU A 181 20.65 -25.79 55.20
N ASN A 182 20.33 -26.14 56.45
CA ASN A 182 20.68 -25.38 57.65
C ASN A 182 20.29 -23.88 57.60
N GLY A 183 19.14 -23.57 56.98
CA GLY A 183 18.62 -22.21 56.85
C GLY A 183 19.35 -21.33 55.82
N GLY A 184 20.13 -21.93 54.93
CA GLY A 184 20.71 -21.26 53.75
C GLY A 184 19.63 -20.78 52.78
N LYS A 185 19.91 -19.73 52.01
CA LYS A 185 19.00 -19.17 50.99
C LYS A 185 19.60 -19.31 49.60
N CYS A 186 18.83 -19.80 48.64
CA CYS A 186 19.22 -19.80 47.23
C CYS A 186 19.28 -18.35 46.72
N ILE A 187 20.43 -17.92 46.21
CA ILE A 187 20.67 -16.53 45.77
C ILE A 187 20.91 -16.40 44.26
N SER A 188 21.32 -17.48 43.62
CA SER A 188 21.44 -17.63 42.17
C SER A 188 21.29 -19.13 41.84
N PRO A 189 21.10 -19.51 40.57
CA PRO A 189 20.95 -20.90 40.17
C PRO A 189 22.02 -21.79 40.81
N ASN A 190 21.58 -22.80 41.56
CA ASN A 190 22.44 -23.76 42.27
C ASN A 190 23.52 -23.15 43.19
N LYS A 191 23.29 -21.92 43.72
CA LYS A 191 24.20 -21.25 44.65
C LYS A 191 23.49 -20.85 45.94
N CYS A 192 23.94 -21.43 47.05
CA CYS A 192 23.43 -21.15 48.38
C CYS A 192 24.25 -20.07 49.08
N ARG A 193 23.54 -19.15 49.74
CA ARG A 193 24.11 -18.26 50.76
C ARG A 193 23.89 -18.88 52.13
N CYS A 194 24.97 -19.32 52.76
CA CYS A 194 24.94 -19.99 54.06
C CYS A 194 24.87 -18.99 55.22
N ARG A 195 24.18 -19.40 56.29
CA ARG A 195 24.22 -18.71 57.58
C ARG A 195 25.37 -19.27 58.42
N PRO A 196 26.19 -18.44 59.07
CA PRO A 196 27.18 -18.93 60.03
C PRO A 196 26.50 -19.79 61.13
N PRO A 197 27.14 -20.87 61.63
CA PRO A 197 28.49 -21.35 61.30
C PRO A 197 28.56 -22.29 60.09
N PHE A 198 27.56 -22.35 59.21
CA PHE A 198 27.52 -23.34 58.12
C PHE A 198 28.29 -22.91 56.85
N SER A 199 28.81 -23.89 56.10
CA SER A 199 29.51 -23.75 54.81
C SER A 199 29.24 -24.95 53.89
N GLY A 200 29.88 -24.94 52.72
CA GLY A 200 29.65 -25.92 51.66
C GLY A 200 28.73 -25.37 50.56
N PRO A 201 28.66 -26.05 49.40
CA PRO A 201 27.81 -25.64 48.27
C PRO A 201 26.32 -25.60 48.63
N ARG A 202 25.89 -26.41 49.61
CA ARG A 202 24.50 -26.50 50.08
C ARG A 202 24.36 -26.12 51.55
N CYS A 203 25.37 -25.54 52.18
CA CYS A 203 25.38 -25.20 53.60
C CYS A 203 25.24 -26.42 54.53
N GLU A 204 25.74 -27.56 54.09
CA GLU A 204 25.68 -28.86 54.76
C GLU A 204 26.76 -29.01 55.85
N GLU A 205 27.88 -28.30 55.72
CA GLU A 205 29.01 -28.42 56.62
C GLU A 205 28.89 -27.40 57.77
N ARG A 206 29.21 -27.80 58.99
CA ARG A 206 29.36 -26.87 60.12
C ARG A 206 30.84 -26.51 60.27
N LYS A 207 31.19 -25.23 60.14
CA LYS A 207 32.53 -24.74 60.44
C LYS A 207 32.84 -25.02 61.92
N LYS A 208 33.93 -25.74 62.16
CA LYS A 208 34.49 -25.88 63.51
C LYS A 208 35.24 -24.58 63.82
N THR A 209 34.79 -23.86 64.83
CA THR A 209 35.50 -22.67 65.31
C THR A 209 36.73 -23.15 66.07
N HIS A 210 37.90 -22.89 65.46
CA HIS A 210 39.22 -22.65 66.08
C HIS A 210 39.18 -22.21 67.54
#